data_AF-E6Q8U1-F1
#
_entry.id   AF-E6Q8U1-F1
#
_cell.length_a   1.000
_cell.length_b   1.000
_cell.length_c   1.000
_cell.angle_alpha   90.00
_cell.angle_beta   90.00
_cell.angle_gamma   90.00
#
_symmetry.space_group_name_H-M   'P 1'
#
loop_
_entity.id
_entity.type
_entity.pdbx_description
1 polymer ?
#
loop_
_entity_poly.entity_id
_entity_poly.type
_entity_poly.pdbx_seq_one_letter_code
_entity_poly.pdbx_strand_id
1 'polypeptide(L)'
;MEKLIGAGELAEILGLSEGTVRNRAAFHPELLPPRVMLGGGEGKRSPLRYRPARVAEWIQAQEAKWVEVAPTVVPHATPAAKRDRGRPRK
;
A
#
# COMPACT_ATOMS: atom_id res chain seq x y z
N MET A 1 -25.60 6.26 6.45
CA MET A 1 -24.71 6.26 5.27
C MET A 1 -23.30 5.95 5.77
N GLU A 2 -22.70 4.83 5.36
CA GLU A 2 -21.28 4.59 5.63
C GLU A 2 -20.42 5.56 4.81
N LYS A 3 -19.54 6.32 5.46
CA LYS A 3 -18.60 7.22 4.78
C LYS A 3 -17.45 6.38 4.22
N LEU A 4 -17.35 6.32 2.89
CA LEU A 4 -16.23 5.67 2.20
C LEU A 4 -14.99 6.55 2.29
N ILE A 5 -13.87 5.96 2.68
CA ILE A 5 -12.58 6.64 2.77
C ILE A 5 -11.83 6.57 1.44
N GLY A 6 -11.05 7.61 1.15
CA GLY A 6 -10.22 7.69 -0.07
C GLY A 6 -8.86 7.02 0.06
N ALA A 7 -8.06 7.11 -1.00
CA ALA A 7 -6.66 6.65 -0.98
C ALA A 7 -5.79 7.41 0.03
N GLY A 8 -6.02 8.73 0.20
CA GLY A 8 -5.28 9.55 1.16
C GLY A 8 -5.55 9.14 2.61
N GLU A 9 -6.81 9.07 3.01
CA GLU A 9 -7.20 8.61 4.36
C GLU A 9 -6.71 7.16 4.63
N LEU A 10 -6.79 6.27 3.63
CA LEU A 10 -6.24 4.92 3.78
C LEU A 10 -4.71 4.96 3.98
N ALA A 11 -4.02 5.85 3.27
CA ALA A 11 -2.58 6.02 3.40
C ALA A 11 -2.22 6.48 4.82
N GLU A 12 -2.98 7.40 5.41
CA GLU A 12 -2.80 7.83 6.80
C GLU A 12 -3.01 6.68 7.79
N ILE A 13 -4.07 5.88 7.61
CA ILE A 13 -4.36 4.73 8.48
C ILE A 13 -3.24 3.68 8.43
N LEU A 14 -2.72 3.40 7.23
CA LEU A 14 -1.66 2.41 7.03
C LEU A 14 -0.25 2.97 7.29
N GLY A 15 -0.09 4.27 7.56
CA GLY A 15 1.21 4.92 7.67
C GLY A 15 2.02 4.90 6.36
N LEU A 16 1.35 4.88 5.21
CA LEU A 16 1.95 4.84 3.88
C LEU A 16 1.77 6.18 3.15
N SER A 17 2.49 6.37 2.06
CA SER A 17 2.23 7.48 1.13
C SER A 17 1.06 7.14 0.20
N GLU A 18 0.26 8.15 -0.18
CA GLU A 18 -0.85 7.96 -1.13
C GLU A 18 -0.37 7.35 -2.46
N GLY A 19 0.82 7.75 -2.93
CA GLY A 19 1.46 7.16 -4.11
C GLY A 19 1.71 5.66 -3.98
N THR A 20 2.16 5.20 -2.80
CA THR A 20 2.35 3.78 -2.49
C THR A 20 1.03 3.03 -2.50
N VAL A 21 -0.04 3.61 -1.95
CA VAL A 21 -1.39 3.03 -1.99
C VAL A 21 -1.87 2.91 -3.44
N ARG A 22 -1.70 3.93 -4.27
CA ARG A 22 -2.07 3.86 -5.70
C ARG A 22 -1.25 2.81 -6.46
N ASN A 23 0.04 2.74 -6.19
CA ASN A 23 0.95 1.78 -6.83
C ASN A 23 0.57 0.34 -6.45
N ARG A 24 0.37 0.06 -5.16
CA ARG A 24 -0.10 -1.24 -4.68
C ARG A 24 -1.48 -1.57 -5.24
N ALA A 25 -2.40 -0.62 -5.30
CA ALA A 25 -3.73 -0.86 -5.87
C ALA A 25 -3.71 -1.23 -7.37
N ALA A 26 -2.62 -0.92 -8.09
CA ALA A 26 -2.44 -1.25 -9.50
C ALA A 26 -1.65 -2.56 -9.70
N PHE A 27 -0.56 -2.75 -8.97
CA PHE A 27 0.37 -3.87 -9.19
C PHE A 27 0.26 -5.00 -8.16
N HIS A 28 -0.20 -4.69 -6.94
CA HIS A 28 -0.27 -5.60 -5.80
C HIS A 28 -1.56 -5.39 -4.97
N PRO A 29 -2.75 -5.56 -5.57
CA PRO A 29 -4.01 -5.30 -4.89
C PRO A 29 -4.23 -6.20 -3.66
N GLU A 30 -3.56 -7.34 -3.56
CA GLU A 30 -3.55 -8.25 -2.42
C GLU A 30 -2.94 -7.64 -1.14
N LEU A 31 -2.07 -6.64 -1.28
CA LEU A 31 -1.41 -5.95 -0.18
C LEU A 31 -2.23 -4.78 0.38
N LEU A 32 -3.46 -4.61 -0.12
CA LEU A 32 -4.38 -3.57 0.31
C LEU A 32 -5.70 -4.16 0.77
N PRO A 33 -6.44 -3.44 1.62
CA PRO A 33 -7.78 -3.84 2.01
C PRO A 33 -8.73 -3.86 0.80
N PRO A 34 -9.80 -4.65 0.86
CA PRO A 34 -10.75 -4.79 -0.23
C PRO A 34 -11.37 -3.43 -0.59
N ARG A 35 -11.16 -3.01 -1.84
CA ARG A 35 -11.67 -1.74 -2.37
C ARG A 35 -13.10 -1.88 -2.88
N VAL A 36 -13.88 -0.83 -2.70
CA VAL A 36 -15.18 -0.66 -3.34
C VAL A 36 -14.94 -0.03 -4.71
N MET A 37 -15.18 -0.79 -5.78
CA MET A 37 -15.23 -0.23 -7.12
C MET A 37 -16.57 0.48 -7.29
N LEU A 38 -16.56 1.80 -7.19
CA LEU A 38 -17.65 2.62 -7.70
C LEU A 38 -17.41 2.71 -9.21
N GLY A 39 -18.25 2.06 -10.01
CA GLY A 39 -18.07 1.89 -11.45
C GLY A 39 -17.53 3.15 -12.13
N GLY A 40 -16.27 3.12 -12.54
CA GLY A 40 -15.68 4.15 -13.38
C GLY A 40 -15.98 3.80 -14.82
N GLY A 41 -16.76 4.65 -15.48
CA GLY A 41 -16.94 4.58 -16.92
C GLY A 41 -15.60 4.60 -17.66
N GLU A 42 -15.59 3.92 -18.80
CA GLU A 42 -14.47 3.75 -19.72
C GLU A 42 -13.60 5.02 -19.80
N GLY A 43 -12.32 4.89 -19.43
CA GLY A 43 -11.34 5.98 -19.50
C GLY A 43 -11.18 6.87 -18.26
N LYS A 44 -12.02 6.76 -17.21
CA LYS A 44 -11.78 7.47 -15.94
C LYS A 44 -11.15 6.55 -14.89
N ARG A 45 -10.04 7.02 -14.28
CA ARG A 45 -9.46 6.39 -13.08
C ARG A 45 -10.57 6.30 -12.01
N SER A 46 -11.06 5.09 -11.78
CA SER A 46 -12.08 4.85 -10.75
C SER A 46 -11.52 5.33 -9.40
N PRO A 47 -12.26 6.17 -8.64
CA PRO A 47 -11.77 6.64 -7.36
C PRO A 47 -11.59 5.45 -6.41
N LEU A 48 -10.38 5.28 -5.88
CA LEU A 48 -10.08 4.27 -4.87
C LEU A 48 -10.87 4.61 -3.61
N ARG A 49 -11.87 3.77 -3.31
CA ARG A 49 -12.77 3.93 -2.17
C ARG A 49 -12.71 2.68 -1.32
N TYR A 50 -12.62 2.86 -0.01
CA TYR A 50 -12.55 1.77 0.94
C TYR A 50 -13.62 1.94 2.02
N ARG A 51 -14.11 0.83 2.56
CA ARG A 51 -14.99 0.86 3.74
C ARG A 51 -14.11 0.80 4.99
N PRO A 52 -14.22 1.75 5.93
CA PRO A 52 -13.39 1.77 7.12
C PRO A 52 -13.54 0.50 7.96
N ALA A 53 -14.76 -0.05 8.08
CA ALA A 53 -14.99 -1.32 8.77
C ALA A 53 -14.20 -2.48 8.15
N ARG A 54 -14.21 -2.60 6.82
CA ARG A 54 -13.45 -3.63 6.09
C ARG A 54 -11.94 -3.44 6.18
N VAL A 55 -11.48 -2.18 6.25
CA VAL A 55 -10.07 -1.86 6.46
C VAL A 55 -9.65 -2.31 7.85
N ALA A 56 -10.44 -2.03 8.89
CA ALA A 56 -10.16 -2.49 10.24
C ALA A 56 -10.15 -4.03 10.36
N GLU A 57 -11.15 -4.71 9.77
CA GLU A 57 -11.17 -6.18 9.70
C GLU A 57 -9.93 -6.73 8.99
N TRP A 58 -9.51 -6.09 7.88
CA TRP A 58 -8.32 -6.50 7.14
C TRP A 58 -7.04 -6.29 7.95
N ILE A 59 -6.90 -5.14 8.64
CA ILE A 59 -5.75 -4.89 9.52
C ILE A 59 -5.68 -5.95 10.61
N GLN A 60 -6.81 -6.24 11.27
CA GLN A 60 -6.87 -7.25 12.31
C GLN A 60 -6.54 -8.66 11.79
N ALA A 61 -7.02 -9.00 10.59
CA ALA A 61 -6.68 -10.26 9.93
C ALA A 61 -5.20 -10.33 9.51
N GLN A 62 -4.61 -9.21 9.08
CA GLN A 62 -3.18 -9.14 8.80
C GLN A 62 -2.37 -9.28 10.08
N GLU A 63 -2.69 -8.56 11.16
CA GLU A 63 -2.00 -8.69 12.45
C GLU A 63 -2.00 -10.14 12.96
N ALA A 64 -3.14 -10.85 12.84
CA ALA A 64 -3.20 -12.28 13.16
C ALA A 64 -2.26 -13.12 12.27
N LYS A 65 -2.10 -12.74 11.00
CA LYS A 65 -1.17 -13.38 10.06
C LYS A 65 0.29 -13.03 10.34
N TRP A 66 0.59 -11.82 10.82
CA TRP A 66 1.93 -11.38 11.22
C TRP A 66 2.39 -12.00 12.55
N VAL A 67 1.46 -12.34 13.45
CA VAL A 67 1.77 -13.07 14.70
C VAL A 67 2.23 -14.50 14.43
N GLU A 68 1.75 -15.14 13.35
CA GLU A 68 2.23 -16.48 12.95
C GLU A 68 3.63 -16.44 12.29
N VAL A 69 4.09 -15.26 11.86
CA VAL A 69 5.47 -14.99 11.42
C VAL A 69 6.21 -14.11 12.43
N ALA A 70 6.24 -14.54 13.69
CA ALA A 70 7.19 -14.02 14.66
C ALA A 70 8.66 -14.22 14.16
N PRO A 71 9.59 -13.36 14.60
CA PRO A 71 10.53 -12.69 13.73
C PRO A 71 11.83 -13.47 13.55
N THR A 72 12.15 -13.87 12.32
CA THR A 72 13.58 -13.93 11.97
C THR A 72 14.00 -12.50 11.70
N VAL A 73 14.52 -11.86 12.74
CA VAL A 73 15.25 -10.59 12.66
C VAL A 73 16.42 -10.81 11.71
N VAL A 74 16.23 -10.54 10.42
CA VAL A 74 17.36 -10.32 9.51
C VAL A 74 17.62 -8.81 9.55
N PRO A 75 18.70 -8.34 10.17
CA PRO A 75 19.13 -6.96 9.96
C PRO A 75 19.55 -6.85 8.50
N HIS A 76 18.64 -6.41 7.63
CA HIS A 76 19.01 -6.03 6.27
C HIS A 76 19.69 -4.65 6.36
N ALA A 77 20.93 -4.66 6.84
CA ALA A 77 21.88 -3.60 6.56
C ALA A 77 21.99 -3.50 5.04
N THR A 78 21.28 -2.55 4.45
CA THR A 78 21.43 -2.23 3.04
C THR A 78 22.67 -1.33 2.95
N PRO A 79 23.83 -1.76 2.42
CA PRO A 79 24.81 -0.78 1.99
C PRO A 79 24.16 -0.01 0.83
N ALA A 80 24.01 1.30 1.01
CA ALA A 80 23.64 2.19 -0.07
C ALA A 80 24.68 2.06 -1.19
N ALA A 81 24.37 1.25 -2.20
CA ALA A 81 25.21 1.12 -3.38
C ALA A 81 25.23 2.48 -4.09
N LYS A 82 26.32 3.24 -3.86
CA LYS A 82 26.66 4.43 -4.63
C LYS A 82 26.70 4.01 -6.09
N ARG A 83 25.71 4.46 -6.87
CA ARG A 83 25.80 4.44 -8.33
C ARG A 83 26.89 5.43 -8.71
N ASP A 84 28.10 4.92 -8.88
CA ASP A 84 29.23 5.60 -9.48
C ASP A 84 28.81 5.97 -10.91
N ARG A 85 28.29 7.19 -11.06
CA ARG A 85 27.85 7.70 -12.35
C ARG A 85 29.12 8.10 -13.08
N GLY A 86 29.56 7.20 -13.97
CA GLY A 86 30.77 7.27 -14.76
C GLY A 86 31.12 8.70 -15.16
N ARG A 87 32.14 9.24 -14.52
CA ARG A 87 32.81 10.46 -14.96
C ARG A 87 33.62 10.10 -16.21
N PRO A 88 33.31 10.64 -17.38
CA PRO A 88 34.11 10.40 -18.57
C PRO A 88 35.51 10.97 -18.33
N ARG A 89 36.54 10.15 -18.53
CA ARG A 89 37.93 10.62 -18.56
C ARG A 89 38.14 11.33 -19.89
N LYS A 90 38.46 12.62 -19.84
CA LYS A 90 39.16 13.32 -20.91
C LYS A 90 40.30 14.12 -20.29
#